data_AF-A0A9E5M422-F1
#
_entry.id   AF-A0A9E5M422-F1
#
_cell.length_a   1.000
_cell.length_b   1.000
_cell.length_c   1.000
_cell.angle_alpha   90.00
_cell.angle_beta   90.00
_cell.angle_gamma   90.00
#
_symmetry.space_group_name_H-M   'P 1'
#
loop_
_entity.id
_entity.type
_entity.pdbx_description
1 polymer ?
#
loop_
_entity_poly.entity_id
_entity_poly.type
_entity_poly.pdbx_seq_one_letter_code
_entity_poly.pdbx_strand_id
1 'polypeptide(L)'
;VSSLFTFGIANQLSPGLAERTTLAAQTSGGVCLTEKELRTLVTENRIVAYWTGPIKDATYSINATTPGQVFVRYILKGMDCGSTEAKFRVIATYAEADAFKTTQEAGNQAEGVSLANPDGSIVYFSKNAPNNVYVAYPGVDYQIEIYDPDAKTAVTLATTSNQIQLIKG
;
A
#
# COMPACT_ATOMS: atom_id res chain seq x y z
N VAL A 1 -58.31 -1.22 14.39
CA VAL A 1 -57.08 -1.91 13.96
C VAL A 1 -56.59 -1.23 12.70
N SER A 2 -55.51 -0.44 12.76
CA SER A 2 -54.81 0.04 11.56
C SER A 2 -53.37 0.35 11.98
N SER A 3 -52.48 -0.59 11.71
CA SER A 3 -51.04 -0.46 11.86
C SER A 3 -50.47 0.13 10.57
N LEU A 4 -49.75 1.24 10.67
CA LEU A 4 -48.91 1.74 9.58
C LEU A 4 -47.47 1.36 9.89
N PHE A 5 -46.94 0.41 9.12
CA PHE A 5 -45.51 0.23 8.95
C PHE A 5 -45.02 1.29 7.96
N THR A 6 -44.02 2.08 8.34
CA THR A 6 -43.26 2.91 7.38
C THR A 6 -41.77 2.65 7.56
N PHE A 7 -41.17 2.23 6.45
CA PHE A 7 -39.79 1.81 6.24
C PHE A 7 -38.78 2.89 6.65
N GLY A 8 -37.74 2.50 7.38
CA GLY A 8 -36.56 3.33 7.63
C GLY A 8 -35.69 3.38 6.37
N ILE A 9 -35.55 4.57 5.78
CA ILE A 9 -34.58 4.84 4.72
C ILE A 9 -33.21 5.02 5.39
N ALA A 10 -32.30 4.09 5.16
CA ALA A 10 -30.90 4.26 5.52
C ALA A 10 -30.27 5.31 4.60
N ASN A 11 -30.13 6.55 5.08
CA ASN A 11 -29.38 7.59 4.39
C ASN A 11 -27.89 7.20 4.35
N GLN A 12 -27.39 6.84 3.17
CA GLN A 12 -25.95 6.85 2.90
C GLN A 12 -25.49 8.32 2.88
N LEU A 13 -24.94 8.79 4.00
CA LEU A 13 -24.40 10.14 4.10
C LEU A 13 -23.14 10.26 3.22
N SER A 14 -23.21 11.13 2.23
CA SER A 14 -22.02 11.58 1.51
C SER A 14 -21.17 12.45 2.45
N PRO A 15 -19.84 12.28 2.50
CA PRO A 15 -18.98 13.09 3.36
C PRO A 15 -19.06 14.57 2.96
N GLY A 16 -19.05 15.44 3.98
CA GLY A 16 -19.09 16.90 3.82
C GLY A 16 -17.81 17.47 3.20
N LEU A 17 -17.86 18.71 2.68
CA LEU A 17 -16.71 19.34 2.00
C LEU A 17 -15.45 19.44 2.89
N ALA A 18 -15.62 19.72 4.18
CA ALA A 18 -14.52 19.78 5.14
C ALA A 18 -13.87 18.40 5.34
N GLU A 19 -14.68 17.35 5.48
CA GLU A 19 -14.22 15.96 5.64
C GLU A 19 -13.50 15.46 4.39
N ARG A 20 -14.02 15.79 3.20
CA ARG A 20 -13.34 15.52 1.92
C ARG A 20 -12.00 16.24 1.82
N THR A 21 -11.93 17.49 2.27
CA THR A 21 -10.67 18.26 2.29
C THR A 21 -9.66 17.63 3.24
N THR A 22 -10.09 17.20 4.42
CA THR A 22 -9.23 16.49 5.38
C THR A 22 -8.74 15.17 4.82
N LEU A 23 -9.62 14.36 4.22
CA LEU A 23 -9.25 13.10 3.58
C LEU A 23 -8.26 13.31 2.43
N ALA A 24 -8.50 14.29 1.56
CA ALA A 24 -7.61 14.63 0.45
C ALA A 24 -6.23 15.08 0.96
N ALA A 25 -6.18 15.86 2.05
CA ALA A 25 -4.92 16.25 2.68
C ALA A 25 -4.19 15.04 3.26
N GLN A 26 -4.87 14.17 4.02
CA GLN A 26 -4.29 12.97 4.63
C GLN A 26 -3.80 11.95 3.60
N THR A 27 -4.45 11.85 2.44
CA THR A 27 -4.12 10.93 1.35
C THR A 27 -3.25 11.55 0.25
N SER A 28 -2.71 12.75 0.48
CA SER A 28 -1.81 13.44 -0.48
C SER A 28 -0.37 12.90 -0.45
N GLY A 29 0.02 12.20 0.61
CA GLY A 29 1.40 11.80 0.91
C GLY A 29 2.21 12.82 1.71
N GLY A 30 1.67 14.01 1.99
CA GLY A 30 2.39 15.08 2.71
C GLY A 30 2.18 15.13 4.22
N VAL A 31 1.26 14.32 4.77
CA VAL A 31 0.88 14.35 6.19
C VAL A 31 1.50 13.18 6.94
N CYS A 32 2.10 13.46 8.10
CA CYS A 32 2.54 12.42 9.03
C CYS A 32 1.35 11.85 9.80
N LEU A 33 1.18 10.53 9.73
CA LEU A 33 0.18 9.76 10.44
C LEU A 33 0.89 8.82 11.41
N THR A 34 0.34 8.68 12.62
CA THR A 34 0.66 7.54 13.48
C THR A 34 0.18 6.24 12.85
N GLU A 35 0.67 5.10 13.35
CA GLU A 35 0.17 3.78 12.90
C GLU A 35 -1.36 3.69 13.02
N LYS A 36 -1.91 4.15 14.15
CA LYS A 36 -3.35 4.12 14.42
C LYS A 36 -4.12 4.97 13.40
N GLU A 37 -3.66 6.19 13.14
CA GLU A 37 -4.31 7.09 12.17
C GLU A 37 -4.25 6.52 10.76
N LEU A 38 -3.11 5.93 10.34
CA LEU A 38 -3.00 5.26 9.04
C LEU A 38 -4.02 4.11 8.91
N ARG A 39 -4.09 3.23 9.91
CA ARG A 39 -5.04 2.09 9.90
C ARG A 39 -6.49 2.56 9.86
N THR A 40 -6.85 3.51 10.72
CA THR A 40 -8.20 4.11 10.74
C THR A 40 -8.54 4.73 9.38
N LEU A 41 -7.65 5.55 8.83
CA LEU A 41 -7.84 6.19 7.52
C LEU A 41 -8.07 5.15 6.41
N VAL A 42 -7.23 4.12 6.34
CA VAL A 42 -7.32 3.06 5.33
C VAL A 42 -8.63 2.29 5.46
N THR A 43 -9.01 1.90 6.67
CA THR A 43 -10.19 1.06 6.92
C THR A 43 -11.50 1.79 6.75
N GLU A 44 -11.65 2.99 7.32
CA GLU A 44 -12.88 3.79 7.23
C GLU A 44 -13.19 4.20 5.78
N ASN A 45 -12.14 4.41 4.98
CA ASN A 45 -12.27 4.82 3.58
C ASN A 45 -12.17 3.66 2.58
N ARG A 46 -12.09 2.41 3.05
CA ARG A 46 -12.00 1.19 2.21
C ARG A 46 -10.86 1.25 1.19
N ILE A 47 -9.74 1.83 1.58
CA ILE A 47 -8.52 1.88 0.77
C ILE A 47 -7.87 0.49 0.85
N VAL A 48 -7.47 -0.08 -0.28
CA VAL A 48 -6.66 -1.31 -0.29
C VAL A 48 -5.20 -0.90 -0.33
N ALA A 49 -4.47 -1.17 0.75
CA ALA A 49 -3.08 -0.78 0.91
C ALA A 49 -2.29 -1.90 1.58
N TYR A 50 -1.18 -2.30 0.97
CA TYR A 50 -0.18 -3.19 1.58
C TYR A 50 0.95 -2.37 2.22
N TRP A 51 1.61 -2.99 3.19
CA TRP A 51 2.73 -2.42 3.92
C TRP A 51 3.58 -3.53 4.57
N THR A 52 4.70 -3.16 5.19
CA THR A 52 5.59 -4.10 5.89
C THR A 52 5.41 -4.10 7.41
N GLY A 53 4.22 -3.73 7.89
CA GLY A 53 3.95 -3.58 9.32
C GLY A 53 4.59 -2.32 9.93
N PRO A 54 4.46 -2.12 11.25
CA PRO A 54 4.94 -0.93 11.91
C PRO A 54 6.44 -0.94 12.19
N ILE A 55 7.07 0.23 12.11
CA ILE A 55 8.44 0.49 12.58
C ILE A 55 8.38 1.32 13.86
N LYS A 56 9.18 0.94 14.85
CA LYS A 56 9.28 1.66 16.13
C LYS A 56 9.62 3.13 15.89
N ASP A 57 8.86 4.02 16.53
CA ASP A 57 9.03 5.48 16.51
C ASP A 57 8.92 6.12 15.11
N ALA A 58 8.40 5.39 14.12
CA ALA A 58 8.10 5.92 12.79
C ALA A 58 6.67 6.49 12.71
N THR A 59 6.51 7.50 11.87
CA THR A 59 5.21 7.90 11.32
C THR A 59 5.12 7.42 9.87
N TYR A 60 3.94 7.58 9.27
CA TYR A 60 3.65 7.14 7.92
C TYR A 60 2.99 8.26 7.14
N SER A 61 3.21 8.29 5.83
CA SER A 61 2.39 9.10 4.94
C SER A 61 1.78 8.18 3.88
N ILE A 62 0.54 8.45 3.48
CA ILE A 62 -0.15 7.71 2.43
C ILE A 62 -0.49 8.64 1.27
N ASN A 63 -0.13 8.22 0.05
CA ASN A 63 -0.66 8.82 -1.17
C ASN A 63 -1.68 7.84 -1.79
N ALA A 64 -2.93 8.27 -1.93
CA ALA A 64 -4.00 7.46 -2.53
C ALA A 64 -4.89 8.32 -3.45
N THR A 65 -4.30 9.36 -4.06
CA THR A 65 -5.05 10.30 -4.90
C THR A 65 -5.32 9.77 -6.31
N THR A 66 -4.54 8.76 -6.74
CA THR A 66 -4.67 8.13 -8.04
C THR A 66 -5.44 6.81 -7.89
N PRO A 67 -6.60 6.64 -8.57
CA PRO A 67 -7.35 5.39 -8.50
C PRO A 67 -6.49 4.17 -8.85
N GLY A 68 -6.56 3.14 -8.00
CA GLY A 68 -5.79 1.90 -8.18
C GLY A 68 -4.31 2.01 -7.82
N GLN A 69 -3.83 3.13 -7.29
CA GLN A 69 -2.45 3.28 -6.83
C GLN A 69 -2.42 3.84 -5.42
N VAL A 70 -1.79 3.11 -4.50
CA VAL A 70 -1.65 3.53 -3.10
C VAL A 70 -0.21 3.38 -2.67
N PHE A 71 0.37 4.44 -2.11
CA PHE A 71 1.77 4.47 -1.66
C PHE A 71 1.80 4.73 -0.16
N VAL A 72 2.33 3.78 0.60
CA VAL A 72 2.59 3.93 2.03
C VAL A 72 4.08 4.15 2.24
N ARG A 73 4.44 5.30 2.79
CA ARG A 73 5.83 5.66 3.03
C ARG A 73 6.14 5.72 4.52
N TYR A 74 7.31 5.20 4.88
CA TYR A 74 7.80 5.11 6.25
C TYR A 74 8.66 6.33 6.58
N ILE A 75 8.22 7.14 7.53
CA ILE A 75 8.88 8.38 7.93
C ILE A 75 9.55 8.15 9.28
N LEU A 76 10.87 7.93 9.26
CA LEU A 76 11.63 7.75 10.49
C LEU A 76 11.71 9.05 11.27
N LYS A 77 11.88 8.94 12.59
CA LYS A 77 11.99 10.08 13.48
C LYS A 77 13.02 11.10 12.98
N GLY A 78 12.59 12.36 12.83
CA GLY A 78 13.42 13.47 12.36
C GLY A 78 13.40 13.70 10.85
N MET A 79 12.68 12.88 10.08
CA MET A 79 12.44 13.12 8.66
C MET A 79 11.16 13.92 8.43
N ASP A 80 11.10 14.62 7.30
CA ASP A 80 9.96 15.44 6.90
C ASP A 80 8.98 14.66 6.01
N CYS A 81 7.71 14.64 6.39
CA CYS A 81 6.62 14.06 5.57
C CYS A 81 6.35 14.84 4.28
N GLY A 82 6.80 16.10 4.16
CA GLY A 82 6.74 16.84 2.90
C GLY A 82 7.87 16.53 1.93
N SER A 83 8.92 15.83 2.35
CA SER A 83 10.11 15.59 1.52
C SER A 83 9.77 14.74 0.28
N THR A 84 10.36 15.04 -0.86
CA THR A 84 10.23 14.27 -2.11
C THR A 84 11.46 13.43 -2.42
N GLU A 85 12.44 13.40 -1.51
CA GLU A 85 13.68 12.65 -1.71
C GLU A 85 13.44 11.14 -1.62
N ALA A 86 14.19 10.35 -2.39
CA ALA A 86 14.12 8.89 -2.38
C ALA A 86 14.81 8.24 -1.16
N LYS A 87 14.66 8.80 0.03
CA LYS A 87 15.32 8.36 1.28
C LYS A 87 14.45 7.48 2.17
N PHE A 88 13.22 7.21 1.76
CA PHE A 88 12.22 6.53 2.57
C PHE A 88 11.92 5.15 2.00
N ARG A 89 11.64 4.17 2.85
CA ARG A 89 10.93 2.97 2.38
C ARG A 89 9.54 3.36 1.90
N VAL A 90 9.15 2.83 0.75
CA VAL A 90 7.81 3.00 0.17
C VAL A 90 7.26 1.63 -0.19
N ILE A 91 6.01 1.37 0.19
CA ILE A 91 5.25 0.21 -0.26
C ILE A 91 4.14 0.73 -1.15
N ALA A 92 4.20 0.41 -2.44
CA ALA A 92 3.15 0.75 -3.39
C ALA A 92 2.24 -0.46 -3.61
N THR A 93 0.95 -0.20 -3.75
CA THR A 93 -0.09 -1.17 -4.08
C THR A 93 -0.75 -0.72 -5.37
N TYR A 94 -0.65 -1.55 -6.40
CA TYR A 94 -1.23 -1.31 -7.72
C TYR A 94 -2.37 -2.29 -7.96
N ALA A 95 -3.56 -1.78 -8.25
CA ALA A 95 -4.68 -2.59 -8.71
C ALA A 95 -4.39 -3.09 -10.13
N GLU A 96 -4.21 -4.40 -10.29
CA GLU A 96 -3.79 -5.02 -11.54
C GLU A 96 -4.40 -6.42 -11.65
N ALA A 97 -5.35 -6.60 -12.57
CA ALA A 97 -6.15 -7.82 -12.70
C ALA A 97 -5.33 -9.10 -12.92
N ASP A 98 -4.16 -9.00 -13.56
CA ASP A 98 -3.29 -10.15 -13.83
C ASP A 98 -1.93 -9.99 -13.13
N ALA A 99 -1.89 -9.33 -11.96
CA ALA A 99 -0.67 -8.97 -11.24
C ALA A 99 0.36 -10.11 -11.15
N PHE A 100 -0.09 -11.33 -10.83
CA PHE A 100 0.79 -12.49 -10.74
C PHE A 100 1.49 -12.78 -12.07
N LYS A 101 0.72 -12.82 -13.16
CA LYS A 101 1.23 -13.13 -14.49
C LYS A 101 2.14 -12.03 -14.99
N THR A 102 1.74 -10.76 -14.88
CA THR A 102 2.58 -9.63 -15.31
C THR A 102 3.91 -9.60 -14.55
N THR A 103 3.88 -9.82 -13.23
CA THR A 103 5.10 -9.84 -12.39
C THR A 103 6.03 -10.98 -12.80
N GLN A 104 5.48 -12.16 -13.09
CA GLN A 104 6.24 -13.30 -13.59
C GLN A 104 6.85 -13.02 -14.97
N GLU A 105 6.10 -12.44 -15.90
CA GLU A 105 6.57 -12.10 -17.25
C GLU A 105 7.68 -11.04 -17.22
N ALA A 106 7.59 -10.06 -16.32
CA ALA A 106 8.64 -9.06 -16.10
C ALA A 106 9.93 -9.71 -15.58
N GLY A 107 9.81 -10.67 -14.66
CA GLY A 107 10.93 -11.43 -14.14
C GLY A 107 11.66 -12.31 -15.15
N ASN A 108 11.00 -12.66 -16.26
CA ASN A 108 11.56 -13.48 -17.34
C ASN A 108 12.31 -12.67 -18.42
N GLN A 109 12.30 -11.33 -18.34
CA GLN A 109 13.07 -10.48 -19.26
C GLN A 109 14.58 -10.55 -18.95
N ALA A 110 15.44 -10.14 -19.90
CA ALA A 110 16.91 -10.31 -19.80
C ALA A 110 17.54 -9.73 -18.50
N GLU A 111 17.04 -8.59 -18.04
CA GLU A 111 17.49 -7.91 -16.82
C GLU A 111 16.63 -8.25 -15.59
N GLY A 112 15.64 -9.12 -15.75
CA GLY A 112 14.79 -9.58 -14.67
C GLY A 112 15.47 -10.63 -13.80
N VAL A 113 15.16 -10.56 -12.51
CA VAL A 113 15.40 -11.62 -11.55
C VAL A 113 14.06 -12.00 -10.98
N SER A 114 13.74 -13.31 -11.01
CA SER A 114 12.50 -13.84 -10.44
C SER A 114 12.78 -14.85 -9.34
N LEU A 115 12.03 -14.78 -8.25
CA LEU A 115 12.09 -15.69 -7.12
C LEU A 115 10.67 -16.15 -6.78
N ALA A 116 10.48 -17.44 -6.52
CA ALA A 116 9.23 -17.97 -5.99
C ALA A 116 9.35 -18.12 -4.47
N ASN A 117 8.35 -17.62 -3.74
CA ASN A 117 8.27 -17.80 -2.30
C ASN A 117 7.51 -19.10 -1.95
N PRO A 118 7.72 -19.66 -0.74
CA PRO A 118 7.00 -20.86 -0.30
C PRO A 118 5.47 -20.73 -0.24
N ASP A 119 4.95 -19.51 -0.12
CA ASP A 119 3.51 -19.22 -0.14
C ASP A 119 2.93 -19.14 -1.57
N GLY A 120 3.75 -19.41 -2.58
CA GLY A 120 3.39 -19.37 -3.99
C GLY A 120 3.42 -17.98 -4.61
N SER A 121 3.73 -16.92 -3.86
CA SER A 121 3.94 -15.59 -4.44
C SER A 121 5.18 -15.55 -5.32
N ILE A 122 5.12 -14.70 -6.35
CA ILE A 122 6.23 -14.42 -7.26
C ILE A 122 6.83 -13.07 -6.90
N VAL A 123 8.16 -13.03 -6.85
CA VAL A 123 8.96 -11.83 -6.64
C VAL A 123 9.72 -11.52 -7.92
N TYR A 124 9.80 -10.24 -8.27
CA TYR A 124 10.57 -9.73 -9.40
C TYR A 124 11.35 -8.48 -8.99
N PHE A 125 12.58 -8.35 -9.47
CA PHE A 125 13.27 -7.06 -9.54
C PHE A 125 14.20 -7.00 -10.75
N SER A 126 14.52 -5.78 -11.20
CA SER A 126 15.50 -5.56 -12.26
C SER A 126 16.92 -5.47 -11.68
N LYS A 127 17.90 -6.09 -12.34
CA LYS A 127 19.33 -5.95 -11.99
C LYS A 127 19.80 -4.49 -12.00
N ASN A 128 19.16 -3.65 -12.82
CA ASN A 128 19.49 -2.23 -12.95
C ASN A 128 18.81 -1.34 -11.89
N ALA A 129 17.82 -1.87 -11.17
CA ALA A 129 17.07 -1.14 -10.14
C ALA A 129 16.69 -2.09 -8.99
N PRO A 130 17.66 -2.70 -8.28
CA PRO A 130 17.38 -3.75 -7.30
C PRO A 130 16.75 -3.22 -6.00
N ASN A 131 16.62 -1.90 -5.87
CA ASN A 131 15.90 -1.23 -4.80
C ASN A 131 14.38 -1.24 -4.98
N ASN A 132 13.86 -1.53 -6.18
CA ASN A 132 12.43 -1.68 -6.44
C ASN A 132 12.12 -3.16 -6.68
N VAL A 133 11.41 -3.76 -5.73
CA VAL A 133 11.10 -5.19 -5.73
C VAL A 133 9.60 -5.39 -5.77
N TYR A 134 9.11 -6.14 -6.73
CA TYR A 134 7.70 -6.39 -6.97
C TYR A 134 7.32 -7.77 -6.44
N VAL A 135 6.15 -7.86 -5.81
CA VAL A 135 5.57 -9.10 -5.29
C VAL A 135 4.13 -9.19 -5.75
N ALA A 136 3.72 -10.37 -6.22
CA ALA A 136 2.33 -10.66 -6.53
C ALA A 136 1.95 -12.05 -6.00
N TYR A 137 0.75 -12.13 -5.42
CA TYR A 137 0.20 -13.37 -4.87
C TYR A 137 -0.74 -14.05 -5.88
N PRO A 138 -0.79 -15.39 -5.94
CA PRO A 138 -1.72 -16.10 -6.83
C PRO A 138 -3.18 -15.72 -6.53
N GLY A 139 -3.93 -15.36 -7.58
CA GLY A 139 -5.37 -15.03 -7.48
C GLY A 139 -5.69 -13.71 -6.77
N VAL A 140 -4.69 -12.84 -6.57
CA VAL A 140 -4.86 -11.51 -6.00
C VAL A 140 -4.56 -10.48 -7.08
N ASP A 141 -5.54 -9.62 -7.37
CA ASP A 141 -5.47 -8.58 -8.41
C ASP A 141 -4.70 -7.33 -7.95
N TYR A 142 -3.59 -7.55 -7.25
CA TYR A 142 -2.71 -6.48 -6.77
C TYR A 142 -1.25 -6.85 -6.95
N GLN A 143 -0.48 -5.94 -7.55
CA GLN A 143 0.97 -5.95 -7.53
C GLN A 143 1.45 -5.04 -6.39
N ILE A 144 2.39 -5.54 -5.59
CA ILE A 144 2.98 -4.80 -4.48
C ILE A 144 4.42 -4.47 -4.84
N GLU A 145 4.78 -3.19 -4.84
CA GLU A 145 6.17 -2.76 -4.97
C GLU A 145 6.73 -2.38 -3.61
N ILE A 146 7.93 -2.88 -3.31
CA ILE A 146 8.74 -2.52 -2.15
C ILE A 146 9.93 -1.75 -2.68
N TYR A 147 9.94 -0.44 -2.40
CA TYR A 147 11.13 0.39 -2.50
C TYR A 147 11.81 0.50 -1.14
N ASP A 148 13.11 0.25 -1.09
CA ASP A 148 13.96 0.61 0.06
C ASP A 148 15.30 1.18 -0.46
N PRO A 149 15.84 2.26 0.15
CA PRO A 149 17.18 2.74 -0.18
C PRO A 149 18.27 1.67 -0.11
N ASP A 150 18.10 0.65 0.74
CA ASP A 150 18.91 -0.57 0.75
C ASP A 150 18.22 -1.71 -0.01
N ALA A 151 18.73 -2.03 -1.20
CA ALA A 151 18.23 -3.12 -2.04
C ALA A 151 18.17 -4.48 -1.32
N LYS A 152 19.12 -4.77 -0.42
CA LYS A 152 19.09 -6.04 0.33
C LYS A 152 17.88 -6.10 1.26
N THR A 153 17.55 -4.97 1.88
CA THR A 153 16.38 -4.83 2.74
C THR A 153 15.09 -4.99 1.92
N ALA A 154 14.98 -4.36 0.75
CA ALA A 154 13.82 -4.52 -0.15
C ALA A 154 13.58 -5.99 -0.54
N VAL A 155 14.63 -6.68 -0.99
CA VAL A 155 14.55 -8.10 -1.36
C VAL A 155 14.19 -8.96 -0.15
N THR A 156 14.80 -8.72 1.02
CA THR A 156 14.51 -9.49 2.24
C THR A 156 13.05 -9.38 2.65
N LEU A 157 12.47 -8.18 2.57
CA LEU A 157 11.04 -7.95 2.86
C LEU A 157 10.14 -8.67 1.85
N ALA A 158 10.53 -8.70 0.58
CA ALA A 158 9.77 -9.36 -0.48
C ALA A 158 9.79 -10.89 -0.39
N THR A 159 10.89 -11.48 0.11
CA THR A 159 11.09 -12.93 0.09
C THR A 159 10.86 -13.62 1.44
N THR A 160 10.65 -12.85 2.52
CA THR A 160 10.42 -13.42 3.85
C THR A 160 8.93 -13.48 4.13
N SER A 161 8.46 -14.65 4.57
CA SER A 161 7.05 -14.88 4.90
C SER A 161 6.52 -13.85 5.91
N ASN A 162 5.28 -13.43 5.71
CA ASN A 162 4.53 -12.52 6.58
C ASN A 162 5.11 -11.11 6.76
N GLN A 163 6.11 -10.72 5.95
CA GLN A 163 6.61 -9.33 5.99
C GLN A 163 5.66 -8.37 5.29
N ILE A 164 5.04 -8.76 4.18
CA ILE A 164 4.05 -7.94 3.47
C ILE A 164 2.67 -8.31 3.98
N GLN A 165 1.89 -7.30 4.37
CA GLN A 165 0.58 -7.47 4.96
C GLN A 165 -0.40 -6.48 4.34
N LEU A 166 -1.68 -6.84 4.25
CA LEU A 166 -2.73 -5.86 4.00
C LEU A 166 -2.92 -5.02 5.26
N ILE A 167 -3.03 -3.70 5.14
CA ILE A 167 -3.39 -2.83 6.26
C ILE A 167 -4.83 -3.15 6.67
N LYS A 168 -4.98 -3.58 7.92
CA LYS A 168 -6.27 -3.91 8.56
C LYS A 168 -6.41 -3.13 9.87
N GLY A 169 -7.65 -2.98 10.33
CA GLY A 169 -8.01 -2.36 11.60
C GLY A 169 -7.73 -3.25 12.79
#